data_AF-A0A2P4ZR86-F1
#
_entry.id   AF-A0A2P4ZR86-F1
#
_cell.length_a   1.000
_cell.length_b   1.000
_cell.length_c   1.000
_cell.angle_alpha   90.00
_cell.angle_beta   90.00
_cell.angle_gamma   90.00
#
_symmetry.space_group_name_H-M   'P 1'
#
loop_
_entity.id
_entity.type
_entity.pdbx_description
1 polymer ?
#
loop_
_entity_poly.entity_id
_entity_poly.type
_entity_poly.pdbx_seq_one_letter_code
_entity_poly.pdbx_strand_id
1 'polypeptide(L)'
;SRKEQRIIRSHASRGRAKRRQRPQLKSWILQRDGSPSLVDDQYTSIPPRVGWDLSFFDFPIEIQPYMQGELSLALSPLREALYPPEICLQVDPASSSWTTALLTDSVYLHCTLFSVEAYLEICLRKSHGPLTHFYFQKTLRLLQDRLDTPGDPLSISDPTIMVVSVLGLTAEVTGDSVAAQKHMKGLRKMVDLRGGLEMLRFDNSRLPAKVCRIDLVLALRFGIEPVFFNSAIPWRSFVGHGLIRKSKGAPADNGDLSEVLNTLDKRLTNVWNDLKEFSQICNLASQTPHKLSPNIFSEIMISIYYRLLSLKFEDDPVAEAIRVAMMAFGSGIFFQWRGIKQRLEFLDHLSQTSLLNLRKSQIRLPQLLILWLLVVQISAFSQLPPENDLRLWVNDIVSQLPISDWKQGRQMLKSVVWIDYCHDKLLDQVWPETTKSP
;
A
#
# COMPACT_ATOMS: atom_id res chain seq x y z
N SER A 1 -17.07 58.37 -8.32
CA SER A 1 -18.50 58.17 -7.98
C SER A 1 -18.72 56.83 -7.24
N ARG A 2 -19.65 56.75 -6.27
CA ARG A 2 -20.03 55.47 -5.60
C ARG A 2 -20.44 54.37 -6.59
N LYS A 3 -20.84 54.74 -7.82
CA LYS A 3 -21.12 53.81 -8.93
C LYS A 3 -19.87 53.13 -9.48
N GLU A 4 -18.74 53.83 -9.61
CA GLU A 4 -17.48 53.27 -10.14
C GLU A 4 -16.84 52.28 -9.16
N GLN A 5 -16.88 52.57 -7.85
CA GLN A 5 -16.40 51.63 -6.82
C GLN A 5 -17.22 50.33 -6.77
N ARG A 6 -18.53 50.39 -7.08
CA ARG A 6 -19.37 49.19 -7.21
C ARG A 6 -19.05 48.36 -8.45
N ILE A 7 -18.74 49.02 -9.57
CA ILE A 7 -18.36 48.35 -10.82
C ILE A 7 -17.02 47.64 -10.64
N ILE A 8 -16.01 48.31 -10.06
CA ILE A 8 -14.69 47.73 -9.78
C ILE A 8 -14.80 46.52 -8.83
N ARG A 9 -15.63 46.59 -7.77
CA ARG A 9 -15.89 45.45 -6.88
C ARG A 9 -16.61 44.30 -7.59
N SER A 10 -17.54 44.59 -8.51
CA SER A 10 -18.24 43.55 -9.28
C SER A 10 -17.30 42.84 -10.27
N HIS A 11 -16.39 43.58 -10.91
CA HIS A 11 -15.38 43.00 -11.82
C HIS A 11 -14.29 42.23 -11.07
N ALA A 12 -13.84 42.72 -9.91
CA ALA A 12 -12.92 41.98 -9.04
C ALA A 12 -13.53 40.67 -8.48
N SER A 13 -14.84 40.65 -8.25
CA SER A 13 -15.56 39.45 -7.79
C SER A 13 -15.90 38.46 -8.90
N ARG A 14 -15.98 38.90 -10.16
CA ARG A 14 -16.22 38.05 -11.35
C ARG A 14 -14.95 37.36 -11.87
N GLY A 15 -13.76 37.88 -11.55
CA GLY A 15 -12.47 37.27 -11.93
C GLY A 15 -11.98 36.18 -10.97
N ARG A 16 -12.49 36.10 -9.75
CA ARG A 16 -12.28 34.94 -8.87
C ARG A 16 -13.31 33.88 -9.22
N ALA A 17 -12.97 33.01 -10.17
CA ALA A 17 -13.61 31.71 -10.22
C ALA A 17 -13.55 31.15 -8.79
N LYS A 18 -14.71 30.91 -8.15
CA LYS A 18 -14.76 30.10 -6.93
C LYS A 18 -14.04 28.81 -7.30
N ARG A 19 -12.79 28.66 -6.84
CA ARG A 19 -12.02 27.43 -7.00
C ARG A 19 -12.86 26.39 -6.27
N ARG A 20 -13.70 25.67 -7.01
CA ARG A 20 -14.55 24.61 -6.46
C ARG A 20 -13.60 23.69 -5.72
N GLN A 21 -13.68 23.69 -4.40
CA GLN A 21 -12.84 22.82 -3.57
C GLN A 21 -13.05 21.41 -4.09
N ARG A 22 -11.94 20.73 -4.43
CA ARG A 22 -11.99 19.30 -4.76
C ARG A 22 -12.66 18.60 -3.57
N PRO A 23 -13.56 17.62 -3.78
CA PRO A 23 -14.08 16.84 -2.68
C PRO A 23 -12.88 16.27 -1.91
N GLN A 24 -12.75 16.59 -0.63
CA GLN A 24 -11.65 16.10 0.17
C GLN A 24 -12.08 14.84 0.91
N LEU A 25 -11.33 13.76 0.71
CA LEU A 25 -11.52 12.53 1.46
C LEU A 25 -11.29 12.83 2.95
N LYS A 26 -12.19 12.37 3.81
CA LYS A 26 -11.94 12.30 5.26
C LYS A 26 -11.03 11.11 5.53
N SER A 27 -10.28 11.13 6.63
CA SER A 27 -9.47 9.98 7.04
C SER A 27 -10.34 8.76 7.36
N TRP A 28 -9.99 7.58 6.83
CA TRP A 28 -10.64 6.31 7.19
C TRP A 28 -10.14 5.81 8.53
N ILE A 29 -8.83 5.98 8.81
CA ILE A 29 -8.19 5.57 10.07
C ILE A 29 -8.83 6.27 11.28
N LEU A 30 -9.13 7.57 11.16
CA LEU A 30 -9.46 8.43 12.30
C LEU A 30 -10.97 8.57 12.57
N GLN A 31 -11.83 8.07 11.67
CA GLN A 31 -13.27 7.83 11.84
C GLN A 31 -14.16 8.96 12.44
N ARG A 32 -13.73 10.22 12.52
CA ARG A 32 -14.47 11.32 13.19
C ARG A 32 -15.09 12.35 12.24
N ASP A 33 -16.28 12.84 12.58
CA ASP A 33 -16.82 14.07 11.99
C ASP A 33 -16.03 15.29 12.49
N GLY A 34 -15.58 16.12 11.55
CA GLY A 34 -14.73 17.28 11.84
C GLY A 34 -13.22 17.03 11.75
N SER A 35 -12.77 15.81 11.40
CA SER A 35 -11.38 15.60 10.99
C SER A 35 -11.05 16.53 9.83
N PRO A 36 -9.93 17.27 9.86
CA PRO A 36 -9.52 18.03 8.69
C PRO A 36 -9.47 17.07 7.52
N SER A 37 -10.00 17.51 6.39
CA SER A 37 -9.71 16.93 5.08
C SER A 37 -8.28 16.43 5.02
N LEU A 38 -8.00 15.30 4.37
CA LEU A 38 -6.61 14.89 4.13
C LEU A 38 -5.90 16.08 3.49
N VAL A 39 -5.10 16.77 4.30
CA VAL A 39 -4.40 17.97 3.87
C VAL A 39 -3.33 17.44 2.95
N ASP A 40 -3.44 17.82 1.69
CA ASP A 40 -2.31 17.77 0.79
C ASP A 40 -1.29 18.71 1.45
N ASP A 41 -0.31 18.16 2.19
CA ASP A 41 0.94 18.91 2.39
C ASP A 41 1.32 19.43 1.00
N GLN A 42 1.85 20.65 0.87
CA GLN A 42 2.16 21.21 -0.44
C GLN A 42 3.22 20.35 -1.15
N TYR A 43 2.78 19.32 -1.87
CA TYR A 43 3.63 18.40 -2.62
C TYR A 43 3.92 19.07 -3.95
N THR A 44 5.01 19.83 -3.99
CA THR A 44 5.54 20.34 -5.25
C THR A 44 6.39 19.25 -5.89
N SER A 45 6.18 19.00 -7.18
CA SER A 45 7.11 18.23 -8.00
C SER A 45 8.37 19.08 -8.19
N ILE A 46 9.48 18.71 -7.55
CA ILE A 46 10.76 19.41 -7.67
C ILE A 46 11.64 18.64 -8.67
N PRO A 47 12.37 19.33 -9.58
CA PRO A 47 13.33 18.68 -10.45
C PRO A 47 14.47 17.99 -9.67
N PRO A 48 15.15 16.99 -10.27
CA PRO A 48 16.28 16.31 -9.64
C PRO A 48 17.38 17.31 -9.27
N ARG A 49 17.80 17.29 -8.01
CA ARG A 49 18.86 18.16 -7.47
C ARG A 49 20.23 17.48 -7.56
N VAL A 50 21.29 18.27 -7.67
CA VAL A 50 22.69 17.81 -7.72
C VAL A 50 23.34 18.06 -6.35
N GLY A 51 23.79 17.00 -5.65
CA GLY A 51 24.54 17.08 -4.36
C GLY A 51 23.93 16.29 -3.18
N TRP A 52 24.68 16.16 -2.07
CA TRP A 52 24.18 15.61 -0.79
C TRP A 52 23.55 16.73 0.05
N ASP A 53 22.23 16.88 -0.05
CA ASP A 53 21.41 17.98 0.52
C ASP A 53 21.46 18.05 2.07
N LEU A 54 22.07 17.06 2.73
CA LEU A 54 22.22 17.01 4.19
C LEU A 54 23.59 17.45 4.73
N SER A 55 24.51 17.87 3.87
CA SER A 55 25.89 18.25 4.25
C SER A 55 25.97 19.42 5.25
N PHE A 56 24.90 20.21 5.37
CA PHE A 56 24.82 21.39 6.24
C PHE A 56 24.03 21.15 7.53
N PHE A 57 23.59 19.92 7.78
CA PHE A 57 22.84 19.58 8.98
C PHE A 57 23.70 18.77 9.95
N ASP A 58 23.54 19.08 11.24
CA ASP A 58 24.11 18.27 12.30
C ASP A 58 23.31 16.97 12.46
N PHE A 59 24.03 15.89 12.76
CA PHE A 59 23.47 14.58 13.06
C PHE A 59 23.73 14.23 14.53
N PRO A 60 22.92 13.33 15.12
CA PRO A 60 23.09 12.94 16.52
C PRO A 60 24.36 12.12 16.77
N ILE A 61 25.06 11.70 15.70
CA ILE A 61 26.36 11.04 15.72
C ILE A 61 27.23 11.59 14.57
N GLU A 62 28.54 11.39 14.66
CA GLU A 62 29.46 11.71 13.58
C GLU A 62 29.20 10.82 12.34
N ILE A 63 28.87 11.44 11.21
CA ILE A 63 28.57 10.74 9.96
C ILE A 63 29.85 10.44 9.20
N GLN A 64 30.11 9.15 8.99
CA GLN A 64 31.23 8.68 8.20
C GLN A 64 30.89 8.74 6.69
N PRO A 65 31.89 8.86 5.78
CA PRO A 65 31.64 8.99 4.35
C PRO A 65 30.78 7.88 3.74
N TYR A 66 30.91 6.64 4.22
CA TYR A 66 30.10 5.52 3.72
C TYR A 66 28.62 5.64 4.09
N MET A 67 28.31 6.22 5.26
CA MET A 67 26.93 6.44 5.74
C MET A 67 26.17 7.45 4.87
N GLN A 68 26.87 8.36 4.18
CA GLN A 68 26.24 9.35 3.31
C GLN A 68 25.50 8.66 2.14
N GLY A 69 26.08 7.59 1.60
CA GLY A 69 25.46 6.75 0.58
C GLY A 69 24.20 6.05 1.13
N GLU A 70 24.31 5.44 2.31
CA GLU A 70 23.19 4.76 2.98
C GLU A 70 22.03 5.74 3.25
N LEU A 71 22.32 6.94 3.76
CA LEU A 71 21.31 7.97 4.03
C LEU A 71 20.65 8.48 2.74
N SER A 72 21.41 8.64 1.66
CA SER A 72 20.85 8.99 0.35
C SER A 72 19.85 7.93 -0.15
N LEU A 73 20.18 6.65 0.03
CA LEU A 73 19.30 5.53 -0.31
C LEU A 73 18.01 5.50 0.55
N ALA A 74 18.11 5.84 1.83
CA ALA A 74 16.96 5.93 2.74
C ALA A 74 15.96 7.02 2.31
N LEU A 75 16.45 8.18 1.90
CA LEU A 75 15.62 9.36 1.64
C LEU A 75 14.88 9.33 0.31
N SER A 76 15.36 8.54 -0.65
CA SER A 76 14.76 8.45 -2.00
C SER A 76 14.43 7.01 -2.42
N PRO A 77 15.37 6.12 -2.78
CA PRO A 77 15.06 4.77 -3.24
C PRO A 77 14.16 3.94 -2.32
N LEU A 78 14.45 3.91 -1.02
CA LEU A 78 13.68 3.12 -0.05
C LEU A 78 12.23 3.63 0.07
N ARG A 79 12.04 4.94 -0.04
CA ARG A 79 10.73 5.57 -0.05
C ARG A 79 9.96 5.28 -1.33
N GLU A 80 10.61 5.34 -2.49
CA GLU A 80 10.02 4.98 -3.78
C GLU A 80 9.65 3.50 -3.85
N ALA A 81 10.36 2.64 -3.12
CA ALA A 81 10.01 1.23 -2.98
C ALA A 81 8.68 1.03 -2.23
N LEU A 82 8.31 1.94 -1.32
CA LEU A 82 7.06 1.90 -0.56
C LEU A 82 5.91 2.69 -1.19
N TYR A 83 6.24 3.76 -1.92
CA TYR A 83 5.30 4.67 -2.56
C TYR A 83 5.65 4.83 -4.04
N PRO A 84 5.02 4.06 -4.94
CA PRO A 84 5.42 4.01 -6.34
C PRO A 84 5.31 5.39 -7.00
N PRO A 85 6.40 5.96 -7.56
CA PRO A 85 6.40 7.28 -8.17
C PRO A 85 5.47 7.41 -9.37
N GLU A 86 5.01 6.33 -9.99
CA GLU A 86 4.03 6.39 -11.08
C GLU A 86 2.67 6.90 -10.57
N ILE A 87 2.29 6.55 -9.34
CA ILE A 87 0.95 6.86 -8.80
C ILE A 87 0.98 7.75 -7.56
N CYS A 88 2.14 7.90 -6.91
CA CYS A 88 2.31 8.69 -5.69
C CYS A 88 3.18 9.93 -5.93
N LEU A 89 2.80 11.03 -5.27
CA LEU A 89 3.59 12.26 -5.18
C LEU A 89 4.85 11.98 -4.34
N GLN A 90 5.97 12.51 -4.81
CA GLN A 90 7.22 12.48 -4.05
C GLN A 90 7.19 13.62 -3.03
N VAL A 91 7.56 13.29 -1.80
CA VAL A 91 7.66 14.27 -0.71
C VAL A 91 9.05 14.87 -0.73
N ASP A 92 9.19 16.17 -0.51
CA ASP A 92 10.50 16.77 -0.30
C ASP A 92 11.08 16.21 1.02
N PRO A 93 12.24 15.51 1.00
CA PRO A 93 12.90 15.08 2.23
C PRO A 93 13.08 16.22 3.24
N ALA A 94 13.36 17.45 2.80
CA ALA A 94 13.55 18.59 3.69
C ALA A 94 12.27 19.01 4.43
N SER A 95 11.09 18.69 3.89
CA SER A 95 9.78 18.94 4.52
C SER A 95 9.22 17.73 5.28
N SER A 96 9.95 16.62 5.30
CA SER A 96 9.53 15.39 5.97
C SER A 96 9.96 15.40 7.43
N SER A 97 9.00 15.30 8.35
CA SER A 97 9.25 15.08 9.78
C SER A 97 10.12 13.86 10.07
N TRP A 98 10.12 12.86 9.18
CA TRP A 98 11.02 11.70 9.28
C TRP A 98 12.48 12.06 9.01
N THR A 99 12.75 13.06 8.18
CA THR A 99 14.11 13.58 7.99
C THR A 99 14.53 14.37 9.23
N THR A 100 13.63 15.17 9.83
CA THR A 100 13.91 15.82 11.11
C THR A 100 14.23 14.80 12.21
N ALA A 101 13.47 13.71 12.30
CA ALA A 101 13.75 12.61 13.22
C ALA A 101 15.13 11.97 12.96
N LEU A 102 15.50 11.77 11.70
CA LEU A 102 16.82 11.24 11.30
C LEU A 102 17.98 12.12 11.79
N LEU A 103 17.80 13.43 11.76
CA LEU A 103 18.79 14.43 12.18
C LEU A 103 18.86 14.64 13.70
N THR A 104 17.88 14.15 14.46
CA THR A 104 17.76 14.46 15.89
C THR A 104 17.73 13.25 16.82
N ASP A 105 17.33 12.07 16.33
CA ASP A 105 17.16 10.86 17.14
C ASP A 105 18.19 9.78 16.74
N SER A 106 19.12 9.49 17.64
CA SER A 106 20.20 8.51 17.41
C SER A 106 19.72 7.07 17.22
N VAL A 107 18.62 6.69 17.88
CA VAL A 107 18.05 5.33 17.77
C VAL A 107 17.41 5.15 16.42
N TYR A 108 16.65 6.15 15.99
CA TYR A 108 16.04 6.16 14.67
C TYR A 108 17.08 6.25 13.55
N LEU A 109 18.16 7.01 13.74
CA LEU A 109 19.28 7.05 12.80
C LEU A 109 19.91 5.67 12.62
N HIS A 110 20.33 5.01 13.70
CA HIS A 110 20.91 3.67 13.62
C HIS A 110 19.93 2.65 13.03
N CYS A 111 18.64 2.74 13.37
CA CYS A 111 17.61 1.89 12.80
C CYS A 111 17.44 2.12 11.30
N THR A 112 17.58 3.37 10.84
CA THR A 112 17.50 3.71 9.42
C THR A 112 18.68 3.13 8.66
N LEU A 113 19.91 3.29 9.17
CA LEU A 113 21.11 2.71 8.56
C LEU A 113 21.01 1.18 8.49
N PHE A 114 20.55 0.54 9.58
CA PHE A 114 20.21 -0.89 9.60
C PHE A 114 19.22 -1.27 8.49
N SER A 115 18.12 -0.52 8.34
CA SER A 115 17.08 -0.84 7.36
C SER A 115 17.57 -0.74 5.91
N VAL A 116 18.46 0.21 5.61
CA VAL A 116 19.05 0.37 4.28
C VAL A 116 19.98 -0.79 3.97
N GLU A 117 20.89 -1.12 4.89
CA GLU A 117 21.83 -2.22 4.69
C GLU A 117 21.09 -3.56 4.54
N ALA A 118 20.12 -3.83 5.42
CA ALA A 118 19.29 -5.03 5.31
C ALA A 118 18.54 -5.07 3.95
N TYR A 119 17.94 -3.96 3.53
CA TYR A 119 17.24 -3.87 2.24
C TYR A 119 18.16 -4.16 1.04
N LEU A 120 19.37 -3.59 1.03
CA LEU A 120 20.36 -3.81 -0.03
C LEU A 120 20.79 -5.27 -0.08
N GLU A 121 21.07 -5.87 1.08
CA GLU A 121 21.47 -7.28 1.17
C GLU A 121 20.37 -8.21 0.66
N ILE A 122 19.11 -7.94 1.02
CA ILE A 122 17.95 -8.70 0.53
C ILE A 122 17.81 -8.56 -0.99
N CYS A 123 17.90 -7.34 -1.53
CA CYS A 123 17.85 -7.09 -2.97
C CYS A 123 18.98 -7.82 -3.72
N LEU A 124 20.18 -7.83 -3.14
CA LEU A 124 21.37 -8.48 -3.70
C LEU A 124 21.45 -9.99 -3.38
N ARG A 125 20.48 -10.55 -2.64
CA ARG A 125 20.47 -11.95 -2.17
C ARG A 125 21.74 -12.33 -1.41
N LYS A 126 22.25 -11.42 -0.59
CA LYS A 126 23.41 -11.62 0.28
C LYS A 126 22.96 -11.91 1.70
N SER A 127 23.77 -12.67 2.44
CA SER A 127 23.62 -12.80 3.89
C SER A 127 23.96 -11.48 4.58
N HIS A 128 23.43 -11.29 5.79
CA HIS A 128 23.72 -10.11 6.59
C HIS A 128 25.21 -9.96 6.89
N GLY A 129 25.75 -8.81 6.52
CA GLY A 129 27.13 -8.42 6.73
C GLY A 129 27.38 -7.80 8.11
N PRO A 130 28.65 -7.51 8.42
CA PRO A 130 29.04 -6.95 9.71
C PRO A 130 28.37 -5.61 10.04
N LEU A 131 28.13 -4.75 9.03
CA LEU A 131 27.48 -3.44 9.22
C LEU A 131 26.01 -3.57 9.60
N THR A 132 25.24 -4.40 8.89
CA THR A 132 23.85 -4.70 9.25
C THR A 132 23.75 -5.22 10.67
N HIS A 133 24.63 -6.15 11.06
CA HIS A 133 24.66 -6.67 12.42
C HIS A 133 24.99 -5.60 13.46
N PHE A 134 26.00 -4.77 13.18
CA PHE A 134 26.39 -3.66 14.05
C PHE A 134 25.24 -2.67 14.26
N TYR A 135 24.60 -2.18 13.20
CA TYR A 135 23.50 -1.24 13.32
C TYR A 135 22.27 -1.85 13.98
N PHE A 136 21.99 -3.14 13.72
CA PHE A 136 20.92 -3.88 14.39
C PHE A 136 21.14 -3.94 15.90
N GLN A 137 22.32 -4.41 16.34
CA GLN A 137 22.66 -4.50 17.76
C GLN A 137 22.65 -3.13 18.43
N LYS A 138 23.19 -2.11 17.76
CA LYS A 138 23.21 -0.73 18.28
C LYS A 138 21.78 -0.19 18.45
N THR A 139 20.91 -0.43 17.46
CA THR A 139 19.49 -0.07 17.52
C THR A 139 18.80 -0.74 18.70
N LEU A 140 18.97 -2.06 18.87
CA LEU A 140 18.35 -2.79 19.97
C LEU A 140 18.82 -2.30 21.34
N ARG A 141 20.13 -2.09 21.52
CA ARG A 141 20.68 -1.61 22.79
C ARG A 141 20.13 -0.23 23.16
N LEU A 142 20.20 0.74 22.24
CA LEU A 142 19.71 2.08 22.52
C LEU A 142 18.19 2.13 22.70
N LEU A 143 17.46 1.27 21.98
CA LEU A 143 16.03 1.11 22.19
C LEU A 143 15.73 0.54 23.58
N GLN A 144 16.47 -0.47 24.03
CA GLN A 144 16.33 -1.03 25.39
C GLN A 144 16.59 0.03 26.45
N ASP A 145 17.71 0.76 26.36
CA ASP A 145 18.05 1.84 27.29
C ASP A 145 16.92 2.88 27.37
N ARG A 146 16.30 3.21 26.23
CA ARG A 146 15.16 4.14 26.14
C ARG A 146 13.87 3.59 26.76
N LEU A 147 13.63 2.28 26.65
CA LEU A 147 12.42 1.64 27.18
C LEU A 147 12.53 1.29 28.67
N ASP A 148 13.75 1.12 29.18
CA ASP A 148 14.03 0.78 30.58
C ASP A 148 13.83 1.95 31.54
N THR A 149 13.58 3.17 31.03
CA THR A 149 13.31 4.37 31.83
C THR A 149 11.79 4.59 31.95
N PRO A 150 11.15 4.21 33.08
CA PRO A 150 9.70 4.27 33.20
C PRO A 150 9.19 5.72 33.18
N GLY A 151 8.15 5.99 32.38
CA GLY A 151 7.54 7.32 32.29
C GLY A 151 8.27 8.32 31.40
N ASP A 152 9.41 7.94 30.80
CA ASP A 152 10.07 8.79 29.80
C ASP A 152 9.17 8.93 28.56
N PRO A 153 8.77 10.16 28.16
CA PRO A 153 7.98 10.38 26.94
C PRO A 153 8.68 9.90 25.66
N LEU A 154 10.02 9.76 25.65
CA LEU A 154 10.77 9.21 24.53
C LEU A 154 10.45 7.73 24.28
N SER A 155 10.04 6.97 25.29
CA SER A 155 9.67 5.55 25.16
C SER A 155 8.48 5.31 24.21
N ILE A 156 7.66 6.35 23.97
CA ILE A 156 6.49 6.32 23.09
C ILE A 156 6.50 7.49 22.08
N SER A 157 7.67 8.03 21.76
CA SER A 157 7.82 9.07 20.74
C SER A 157 7.69 8.50 19.32
N ASP A 158 7.38 9.36 18.35
CA ASP A 158 7.28 8.98 16.93
C ASP A 158 8.51 8.23 16.40
N PRO A 159 9.77 8.66 16.67
CA PRO A 159 10.95 7.90 16.31
C PRO A 159 10.98 6.50 16.93
N THR A 160 10.65 6.36 18.21
CA THR A 160 10.65 5.06 18.90
C THR A 160 9.61 4.10 18.33
N ILE A 161 8.39 4.60 18.09
CA ILE A 161 7.31 3.84 17.44
C ILE A 161 7.75 3.41 16.04
N MET A 162 8.44 4.29 15.30
CA MET A 162 8.96 3.97 13.98
C MET A 162 10.12 2.96 14.01
N VAL A 163 10.99 3.00 15.02
CA VAL A 163 12.06 2.00 15.21
C VAL A 163 11.44 0.61 15.41
N VAL A 164 10.47 0.47 16.33
CA VAL A 164 9.78 -0.81 16.55
C VAL A 164 9.04 -1.25 15.28
N SER A 165 8.50 -0.29 14.53
CA SER A 165 7.85 -0.52 13.25
C SER A 165 8.81 -1.12 12.22
N VAL A 166 10.01 -0.55 12.05
CA VAL A 166 11.05 -1.07 11.16
C VAL A 166 11.50 -2.46 11.60
N LEU A 167 11.71 -2.69 12.91
CA LEU A 167 12.10 -4.01 13.42
C LEU A 167 11.07 -5.09 13.12
N GLY A 168 9.78 -4.79 13.28
CA GLY A 168 8.69 -5.72 12.94
C GLY A 168 8.65 -6.06 11.45
N LEU A 169 8.92 -5.07 10.60
CA LEU A 169 9.01 -5.23 9.15
C LEU A 169 10.28 -5.98 8.72
N THR A 170 11.40 -5.80 9.39
CA THR A 170 12.59 -6.61 9.11
C THR A 170 12.36 -8.07 9.51
N ALA A 171 11.74 -8.31 10.67
CA ALA A 171 11.34 -9.65 11.11
C ALA A 171 10.33 -10.29 10.13
N GLU A 172 9.43 -9.49 9.55
CA GLU A 172 8.61 -9.91 8.42
C GLU A 172 9.52 -10.39 7.29
N VAL A 173 10.33 -9.53 6.69
CA VAL A 173 11.15 -9.89 5.51
C VAL A 173 12.03 -11.13 5.76
N THR A 174 12.67 -11.24 6.91
CA THR A 174 13.53 -12.38 7.27
C THR A 174 12.77 -13.66 7.61
N GLY A 175 11.44 -13.59 7.77
CA GLY A 175 10.60 -14.75 8.09
C GLY A 175 10.57 -15.12 9.58
N ASP A 176 11.08 -14.27 10.47
CA ASP A 176 11.02 -14.48 11.92
C ASP A 176 9.65 -14.06 12.47
N SER A 177 8.68 -14.97 12.36
CA SER A 177 7.31 -14.74 12.81
C SER A 177 7.21 -14.49 14.32
N VAL A 178 8.13 -15.06 15.12
CA VAL A 178 8.16 -14.89 16.58
C VAL A 178 8.61 -13.48 16.95
N ALA A 179 9.70 -13.00 16.35
CA ALA A 179 10.16 -11.63 16.54
C ALA A 179 9.11 -10.62 16.03
N ALA A 180 8.52 -10.88 14.87
CA ALA A 180 7.48 -10.02 14.30
C ALA A 180 6.28 -9.85 15.26
N GLN A 181 5.78 -10.94 15.85
CA GLN A 181 4.70 -10.90 16.84
C GLN A 181 5.10 -10.13 18.10
N LYS A 182 6.33 -10.29 18.60
CA LYS A 182 6.83 -9.55 19.76
C LYS A 182 6.89 -8.05 19.48
N HIS A 183 7.42 -7.67 18.31
CA HIS A 183 7.45 -6.26 17.89
C HIS A 183 6.04 -5.69 17.72
N MET A 184 5.12 -6.44 17.12
CA MET A 184 3.73 -6.00 16.95
C MET A 184 3.02 -5.81 18.31
N LYS A 185 3.22 -6.73 19.26
CA LYS A 185 2.69 -6.58 20.63
C LYS A 185 3.26 -5.36 21.34
N GLY A 186 4.56 -5.12 21.21
CA GLY A 186 5.22 -3.93 21.74
C GLY A 186 4.68 -2.65 21.12
N LEU A 187 4.53 -2.63 19.80
CA LEU A 187 3.99 -1.51 19.04
C LEU A 187 2.55 -1.20 19.44
N ARG A 188 1.69 -2.22 19.58
CA ARG A 188 0.32 -2.05 20.08
C ARG A 188 0.31 -1.39 21.48
N LYS A 189 1.14 -1.87 22.39
CA LYS A 189 1.28 -1.29 23.74
C LYS A 189 1.71 0.18 23.69
N MET A 190 2.66 0.54 22.82
CA MET A 190 3.08 1.94 22.64
C MET A 190 1.93 2.82 22.12
N VAL A 191 1.15 2.33 21.16
CA VAL A 191 -0.03 3.04 20.66
C VAL A 191 -1.08 3.23 21.76
N ASP A 192 -1.34 2.21 22.57
CA ASP A 192 -2.28 2.31 23.68
C ASP A 192 -1.82 3.33 24.74
N LEU A 193 -0.52 3.34 25.07
CA LEU A 193 0.08 4.32 25.98
C LEU A 193 0.04 5.75 25.44
N ARG A 194 0.11 5.94 24.11
CA ARG A 194 -0.08 7.26 23.46
C ARG A 194 -1.55 7.70 23.48
N GLY A 195 -2.50 6.81 23.79
CA GLY A 195 -3.93 7.07 23.79
C GLY A 195 -4.66 6.65 22.50
N GLY A 196 -4.07 5.74 21.73
CA GLY A 196 -4.65 5.16 20.51
C GLY A 196 -4.14 5.77 19.21
N LEU A 197 -4.57 5.20 18.07
CA LEU A 197 -4.12 5.61 16.72
C LEU A 197 -4.42 7.10 16.43
N GLU A 198 -5.48 7.67 17.00
CA GLU A 198 -5.81 9.09 16.82
C GLU A 198 -4.71 10.01 17.36
N MET A 199 -4.07 9.62 18.46
CA MET A 199 -3.04 10.44 19.12
C MET A 199 -1.70 10.45 18.39
N LEU A 200 -1.49 9.51 17.45
CA LEU A 200 -0.26 9.46 16.64
C LEU A 200 -0.21 10.54 15.55
N ARG A 201 -1.32 11.21 15.23
CA ARG A 201 -1.37 12.14 14.09
C ARG A 201 -0.84 13.55 14.40
N PHE A 202 -0.72 13.90 15.67
CA PHE A 202 -0.50 15.29 16.10
C PHE A 202 0.88 15.80 15.70
N ASP A 203 1.90 14.98 15.94
CA ASP A 203 3.28 15.29 15.57
C ASP A 203 3.54 14.88 14.11
N ASN A 204 2.90 13.80 13.65
CA ASN A 204 3.07 13.27 12.31
C ASN A 204 1.80 12.61 11.77
N SER A 205 1.15 13.27 10.82
CA SER A 205 -0.10 12.78 10.20
C SER A 205 0.03 11.41 9.52
N ARG A 206 1.25 10.93 9.23
CA ARG A 206 1.51 9.68 8.51
C ARG A 206 1.85 8.50 9.42
N LEU A 207 2.15 8.72 10.70
CA LEU A 207 2.52 7.66 11.62
C LEU A 207 1.42 6.60 11.83
N PRO A 208 0.12 6.94 12.00
CA PRO A 208 -0.93 5.93 12.11
C PRO A 208 -0.91 4.94 10.95
N ALA A 209 -0.71 5.45 9.73
CA ALA A 209 -0.72 4.64 8.53
C ALA A 209 0.48 3.67 8.45
N LYS A 210 1.65 4.11 8.93
CA LYS A 210 2.86 3.26 8.99
C LYS A 210 2.69 2.09 9.96
N VAL A 211 2.14 2.37 11.14
CA VAL A 211 1.85 1.33 12.15
C VAL A 211 0.84 0.32 11.60
N CYS A 212 -0.25 0.81 11.00
CA CYS A 212 -1.27 -0.03 10.41
C CYS A 212 -0.75 -0.91 9.26
N ARG A 213 0.18 -0.39 8.45
CA ARG A 213 0.79 -1.16 7.35
C ARG A 213 1.52 -2.40 7.84
N ILE A 214 2.20 -2.31 8.99
CA ILE A 214 2.95 -3.44 9.55
C ILE A 214 2.00 -4.51 10.07
N ASP A 215 0.97 -4.10 10.82
CA ASP A 215 -0.07 -5.02 11.27
C ASP A 215 -0.68 -5.81 10.09
N LEU A 216 -0.95 -5.12 8.99
CA LEU A 216 -1.48 -5.72 7.77
C LEU A 216 -0.50 -6.67 7.08
N VAL A 217 0.77 -6.29 6.86
CA VAL A 217 1.72 -7.18 6.16
C VAL A 217 2.02 -8.44 6.97
N LEU A 218 2.05 -8.34 8.31
CA LEU A 218 2.19 -9.50 9.19
C LEU A 218 1.00 -10.45 9.08
N ALA A 219 -0.22 -9.93 8.98
CA ALA A 219 -1.41 -10.74 8.75
C ALA A 219 -1.37 -11.47 7.40
N LEU A 220 -0.93 -10.78 6.34
CA LEU A 220 -0.85 -11.38 5.00
C LEU A 220 0.29 -12.40 4.86
N ARG A 221 1.39 -12.22 5.59
CA ARG A 221 2.52 -13.14 5.54
C ARG A 221 2.35 -14.35 6.44
N PHE A 222 1.99 -14.12 7.70
CA PHE A 222 2.03 -15.13 8.74
C PHE A 222 0.64 -15.61 9.19
N GLY A 223 -0.45 -15.02 8.69
CA GLY A 223 -1.81 -15.38 9.10
C GLY A 223 -2.16 -14.96 10.52
N ILE A 224 -1.44 -13.98 11.08
CA ILE A 224 -1.71 -13.45 12.41
C ILE A 224 -2.91 -12.49 12.33
N GLU A 225 -3.77 -12.52 13.33
CA GLU A 225 -4.90 -11.59 13.39
C GLU A 225 -4.43 -10.15 13.61
N PRO A 226 -4.92 -9.17 12.81
CA PRO A 226 -4.57 -7.77 13.00
C PRO A 226 -4.95 -7.27 14.41
N VAL A 227 -4.05 -6.50 15.03
CA VAL A 227 -4.27 -5.95 16.39
C VAL A 227 -4.99 -4.61 16.38
N PHE A 228 -5.13 -3.96 15.21
CA PHE A 228 -5.94 -2.76 15.04
C PHE A 228 -7.25 -3.05 14.29
N PHE A 229 -8.26 -2.19 14.49
CA PHE A 229 -9.58 -2.26 13.82
C PHE A 229 -10.33 -3.61 13.92
N ASN A 230 -10.15 -4.37 15.01
CA ASN A 230 -10.79 -5.68 15.22
C ASN A 230 -12.29 -5.63 15.60
N SER A 231 -12.84 -4.46 15.96
CA SER A 231 -14.19 -4.33 16.53
C SER A 231 -15.06 -3.23 15.92
N ALA A 232 -14.48 -2.22 15.28
CA ALA A 232 -15.21 -1.08 14.71
C ALA A 232 -14.71 -0.73 13.31
N ILE A 233 -15.28 -1.39 12.29
CA ILE A 233 -14.91 -1.23 10.88
C ILE A 233 -15.99 -0.45 10.12
N PRO A 234 -15.65 0.72 9.52
CA PRO A 234 -16.55 1.44 8.65
C PRO A 234 -16.72 0.70 7.31
N TRP A 235 -17.95 0.25 7.03
CA TRP A 235 -18.26 -0.51 5.81
C TRP A 235 -18.70 0.32 4.60
N ARG A 236 -18.90 1.63 4.78
CA ARG A 236 -19.22 2.54 3.68
C ARG A 236 -18.06 2.59 2.68
N SER A 237 -18.39 2.73 1.39
CA SER A 237 -17.38 2.97 0.35
C SER A 237 -16.54 4.20 0.72
N PHE A 238 -15.23 4.03 0.66
CA PHE A 238 -14.27 5.05 1.04
C PHE A 238 -13.89 5.95 -0.14
N VAL A 239 -13.66 5.33 -1.31
CA VAL A 239 -13.19 6.01 -2.53
C VAL A 239 -14.37 6.59 -3.33
N GLY A 240 -15.49 5.84 -3.35
CA GLY A 240 -16.73 6.01 -4.13
C GLY A 240 -17.41 7.38 -4.19
N HIS A 241 -16.98 8.33 -3.36
CA HIS A 241 -17.69 9.58 -3.10
C HIS A 241 -16.93 10.86 -3.43
N GLY A 242 -15.70 10.83 -3.97
CA GLY A 242 -15.00 12.11 -4.13
C GLY A 242 -13.75 12.22 -5.00
N LEU A 243 -13.08 11.14 -5.39
CA LEU A 243 -11.78 11.26 -6.07
C LEU A 243 -11.90 11.30 -7.59
N ILE A 244 -12.79 10.52 -8.20
CA ILE A 244 -13.07 10.60 -9.63
C ILE A 244 -14.44 11.26 -9.87
N ARG A 245 -14.47 12.34 -10.67
CA ARG A 245 -15.74 12.88 -11.18
C ARG A 245 -16.36 11.82 -12.06
N LYS A 246 -17.54 11.28 -11.69
CA LYS A 246 -18.29 10.33 -12.51
C LYS A 246 -18.33 10.81 -13.97
N SER A 247 -17.56 10.15 -14.83
CA SER A 247 -17.63 10.34 -16.27
C SER A 247 -18.96 9.76 -16.73
N LYS A 248 -19.70 10.49 -17.57
CA LYS A 248 -20.95 10.01 -18.18
C LYS A 248 -20.73 8.90 -19.23
N GLY A 249 -19.48 8.43 -19.41
CA GLY A 249 -19.14 7.33 -20.31
C GLY A 249 -18.33 6.26 -19.59
N ALA A 250 -18.91 5.64 -18.56
CA ALA A 250 -18.33 4.40 -18.05
C ALA A 250 -18.27 3.37 -19.20
N PRO A 251 -17.17 2.60 -19.34
CA PRO A 251 -17.17 1.48 -20.27
C PRO A 251 -18.35 0.57 -19.95
N ALA A 252 -18.96 0.00 -20.98
CA ALA A 252 -20.13 -0.87 -20.87
C ALA A 252 -19.93 -1.86 -19.72
N ASP A 253 -20.81 -1.78 -18.72
CA ASP A 253 -20.78 -2.71 -17.60
C ASP A 253 -21.01 -4.11 -18.16
N ASN A 254 -20.13 -5.04 -17.83
CA ASN A 254 -20.24 -6.40 -18.31
C ASN A 254 -21.43 -7.02 -17.57
N GLY A 255 -22.57 -7.19 -18.24
CA GLY A 255 -23.85 -7.52 -17.60
C GLY A 255 -23.75 -8.70 -16.64
N ASP A 256 -23.05 -9.76 -17.07
CA ASP A 256 -22.84 -10.98 -16.30
C ASP A 256 -21.99 -10.75 -15.03
N LEU A 257 -20.98 -9.87 -15.08
CA LEU A 257 -20.19 -9.52 -13.90
C LEU A 257 -21.02 -8.70 -12.91
N SER A 258 -21.84 -7.78 -13.42
CA SER A 258 -22.74 -6.96 -12.61
C SER A 258 -23.74 -7.83 -11.85
N GLU A 259 -24.28 -8.88 -12.51
CA GLU A 259 -25.17 -9.85 -11.87
C GLU A 259 -24.50 -10.58 -10.70
N VAL A 260 -23.28 -11.10 -10.88
CA VAL A 260 -22.51 -11.73 -9.80
C VAL A 260 -22.25 -10.75 -8.66
N LEU A 261 -21.83 -9.51 -8.95
CA LEU A 261 -21.53 -8.52 -7.91
C LEU A 261 -22.77 -8.09 -7.10
N ASN A 262 -23.96 -8.20 -7.71
CA ASN A 262 -25.24 -7.89 -7.05
C ASN A 262 -25.70 -8.99 -6.07
N THR A 263 -25.20 -10.22 -6.21
CA THR A 263 -25.52 -11.32 -5.27
C THR A 263 -24.58 -11.37 -4.07
N LEU A 264 -23.42 -10.70 -4.13
CA LEU A 264 -22.43 -10.68 -3.05
C LEU A 264 -22.92 -9.91 -1.80
N ASP A 265 -22.30 -10.23 -0.65
CA ASP A 265 -22.42 -9.43 0.56
C ASP A 265 -22.08 -7.95 0.26
N LYS A 266 -23.00 -7.04 0.61
CA LYS A 266 -22.86 -5.59 0.39
C LYS A 266 -21.54 -5.03 0.93
N ARG A 267 -21.02 -5.59 2.03
CA ARG A 267 -19.72 -5.23 2.60
C ARG A 267 -18.58 -5.53 1.63
N LEU A 268 -18.61 -6.71 1.00
CA LEU A 268 -17.64 -7.12 0.00
C LEU A 268 -17.76 -6.26 -1.27
N THR A 269 -18.99 -6.02 -1.74
CA THR A 269 -19.27 -5.16 -2.90
C THR A 269 -18.76 -3.73 -2.70
N ASN A 270 -18.86 -3.17 -1.48
CA ASN A 270 -18.30 -1.85 -1.19
C ASN A 270 -16.77 -1.82 -1.29
N VAL A 271 -16.09 -2.87 -0.83
CA VAL A 271 -14.63 -2.95 -0.97
C VAL A 271 -14.22 -3.16 -2.42
N TRP A 272 -14.96 -3.98 -3.18
CA TRP A 272 -14.76 -4.14 -4.62
C TRP A 272 -14.85 -2.81 -5.36
N ASN A 273 -15.88 -2.01 -5.06
CA ASN A 273 -16.05 -0.69 -5.67
C ASN A 273 -14.90 0.26 -5.33
N ASP A 274 -14.41 0.25 -4.09
CA ASP A 274 -13.25 1.03 -3.68
C ASP A 274 -11.97 0.61 -4.42
N LEU A 275 -11.76 -0.70 -4.59
CA LEU A 275 -10.62 -1.24 -5.34
C LEU A 275 -10.70 -0.90 -6.83
N LYS A 276 -11.91 -0.99 -7.43
CA LYS A 276 -12.17 -0.61 -8.83
C LYS A 276 -11.92 0.87 -9.07
N GLU A 277 -12.37 1.74 -8.17
CA GLU A 277 -12.07 3.18 -8.30
C GLU A 277 -10.58 3.46 -8.08
N PHE A 278 -9.94 2.82 -7.10
CA PHE A 278 -8.51 2.94 -6.90
C PHE A 278 -7.71 2.51 -8.14
N SER A 279 -8.11 1.43 -8.83
CA SER A 279 -7.44 0.98 -10.04
C SER A 279 -7.54 2.00 -11.17
N GLN A 280 -8.71 2.64 -11.32
CA GLN A 280 -8.92 3.74 -12.26
C GLN A 280 -8.07 4.97 -11.91
N ILE A 281 -7.98 5.33 -10.63
CA ILE A 281 -7.12 6.41 -10.15
C ILE A 281 -5.66 6.10 -10.50
N CYS A 282 -5.19 4.88 -10.27
CA CYS A 282 -3.82 4.49 -10.58
C CYS A 282 -3.50 4.59 -12.08
N ASN A 283 -4.42 4.15 -12.94
CA ASN A 283 -4.25 4.26 -14.40
C ASN A 283 -4.23 5.71 -14.88
N LEU A 284 -5.01 6.61 -14.25
CA LEU A 284 -4.97 8.03 -14.55
C LEU A 284 -3.69 8.69 -14.00
N ALA A 285 -3.30 8.37 -12.78
CA ALA A 285 -2.13 8.93 -12.11
C ALA A 285 -0.83 8.55 -12.82
N SER A 286 -0.72 7.31 -13.33
CA SER A 286 0.47 6.86 -14.07
C SER A 286 0.68 7.58 -15.41
N GLN A 287 -0.37 8.18 -15.97
CA GLN A 287 -0.36 8.86 -17.26
C GLN A 287 -0.39 10.39 -17.13
N THR A 288 -0.52 10.92 -15.92
CA THR A 288 -0.71 12.37 -15.68
C THR A 288 0.17 12.87 -14.54
N PRO A 289 0.42 14.19 -14.42
CA PRO A 289 1.08 14.74 -13.24
C PRO A 289 0.20 14.73 -11.98
N HIS A 290 -1.07 14.29 -12.07
CA HIS A 290 -2.01 14.26 -10.96
C HIS A 290 -1.94 12.94 -10.19
N LYS A 291 -0.91 12.83 -9.33
CA LYS A 291 -0.64 11.66 -8.50
C LYS A 291 -1.32 11.76 -7.13
N LEU A 292 -1.47 10.63 -6.45
CA LEU A 292 -1.98 10.54 -5.09
C LEU A 292 -0.95 11.04 -4.08
N SER A 293 -1.38 11.68 -3.01
CA SER A 293 -0.47 11.87 -1.87
C SER A 293 -0.18 10.52 -1.20
N PRO A 294 1.01 10.32 -0.62
CA PRO A 294 1.35 9.10 0.12
C PRO A 294 0.36 8.77 1.25
N ASN A 295 -0.25 9.80 1.84
CA ASN A 295 -1.25 9.63 2.89
C ASN A 295 -2.56 9.06 2.34
N ILE A 296 -3.09 9.61 1.22
CA ILE A 296 -4.29 9.07 0.55
C ILE A 296 -4.04 7.62 0.12
N PHE A 297 -2.89 7.34 -0.48
CA PHE A 297 -2.51 5.97 -0.87
C PHE A 297 -2.56 5.01 0.33
N SER A 298 -2.00 5.42 1.46
CA SER A 298 -1.98 4.59 2.68
C SER A 298 -3.37 4.41 3.29
N GLU A 299 -4.21 5.45 3.29
CA GLU A 299 -5.60 5.37 3.78
C GLU A 299 -6.44 4.41 2.94
N ILE A 300 -6.29 4.43 1.61
CA ILE A 300 -6.98 3.49 0.70
C ILE A 300 -6.52 2.05 0.99
N MET A 301 -5.20 1.83 1.09
CA MET A 301 -4.61 0.53 1.45
C MET A 301 -5.23 -0.01 2.74
N ILE A 302 -5.19 0.80 3.80
CA ILE A 302 -5.65 0.41 5.14
C ILE A 302 -7.14 0.10 5.11
N SER A 303 -7.93 0.98 4.49
CA SER A 303 -9.37 0.81 4.37
C SER A 303 -9.74 -0.50 3.67
N ILE A 304 -9.09 -0.81 2.55
CA ILE A 304 -9.36 -2.05 1.79
C ILE A 304 -8.97 -3.27 2.65
N TYR A 305 -7.77 -3.30 3.20
CA TYR A 305 -7.24 -4.52 3.80
C TYR A 305 -7.84 -4.90 5.15
N TYR A 306 -8.08 -3.94 6.06
CA TYR A 306 -8.76 -4.29 7.31
C TYR A 306 -10.18 -4.81 7.07
N ARG A 307 -10.91 -4.24 6.09
CA ARG A 307 -12.21 -4.75 5.69
C ARG A 307 -12.12 -6.16 5.11
N LEU A 308 -11.20 -6.42 4.19
CA LEU A 308 -11.04 -7.76 3.59
C LEU A 308 -10.63 -8.81 4.62
N LEU A 309 -9.70 -8.50 5.52
CA LEU A 309 -9.24 -9.42 6.56
C LEU A 309 -10.33 -9.73 7.60
N SER A 310 -11.24 -8.79 7.85
CA SER A 310 -12.38 -9.01 8.76
C SER A 310 -13.54 -9.81 8.16
N LEU A 311 -13.55 -10.01 6.84
CA LEU A 311 -14.53 -10.85 6.16
C LEU A 311 -13.99 -12.28 6.02
N LYS A 312 -14.88 -13.27 6.23
CA LYS A 312 -14.64 -14.69 5.98
C LYS A 312 -15.94 -15.29 5.43
N PHE A 313 -15.85 -16.06 4.35
CA PHE A 313 -17.01 -16.66 3.70
C PHE A 313 -16.83 -18.18 3.58
N GLU A 314 -17.00 -18.89 4.69
CA GLU A 314 -16.79 -20.36 4.74
C GLU A 314 -17.79 -21.12 3.87
N ASP A 315 -19.05 -20.64 3.80
CA ASP A 315 -20.14 -21.28 3.07
C ASP A 315 -20.37 -20.70 1.66
N ASP A 316 -19.61 -19.68 1.25
CA ASP A 316 -19.73 -19.04 -0.07
C ASP A 316 -18.36 -19.03 -0.79
N PRO A 317 -18.06 -20.07 -1.58
CA PRO A 317 -16.80 -20.18 -2.32
C PRO A 317 -16.57 -19.04 -3.31
N VAL A 318 -17.64 -18.43 -3.83
CA VAL A 318 -17.55 -17.32 -4.80
C VAL A 318 -17.12 -16.05 -4.09
N ALA A 319 -17.82 -15.69 -3.01
CA ALA A 319 -17.47 -14.52 -2.21
C ALA A 319 -16.07 -14.65 -1.61
N GLU A 320 -15.68 -15.84 -1.15
CA GLU A 320 -14.34 -16.08 -0.61
C GLU A 320 -13.26 -15.94 -1.68
N ALA A 321 -13.43 -16.55 -2.87
CA ALA A 321 -12.47 -16.42 -3.96
C ALA A 321 -12.31 -14.96 -4.42
N ILE A 322 -13.41 -14.21 -4.52
CA ILE A 322 -13.37 -12.77 -4.87
C ILE A 322 -12.67 -11.96 -3.77
N ARG A 323 -13.00 -12.21 -2.49
CA ARG A 323 -12.37 -11.55 -1.34
C ARG A 323 -10.86 -11.75 -1.34
N VAL A 324 -10.40 -12.98 -1.52
CA VAL A 324 -8.98 -13.32 -1.51
C VAL A 324 -8.27 -12.80 -2.74
N ALA A 325 -8.89 -12.86 -3.91
CA ALA A 325 -8.32 -12.27 -5.12
C ALA A 325 -8.17 -10.74 -5.03
N MET A 326 -9.10 -10.03 -4.38
CA MET A 326 -8.92 -8.59 -4.12
C MET A 326 -7.70 -8.29 -3.23
N MET A 327 -7.44 -9.14 -2.22
CA MET A 327 -6.22 -9.04 -1.41
C MET A 327 -4.98 -9.34 -2.25
N ALA A 328 -4.97 -10.43 -3.01
CA ALA A 328 -3.85 -10.79 -3.88
C ALA A 328 -3.54 -9.68 -4.91
N PHE A 329 -4.57 -9.14 -5.57
CA PHE A 329 -4.48 -8.05 -6.54
C PHE A 329 -3.85 -6.80 -5.92
N GLY A 330 -4.34 -6.36 -4.75
CA GLY A 330 -3.78 -5.19 -4.09
C GLY A 330 -2.35 -5.40 -3.59
N SER A 331 -1.95 -6.64 -3.30
CA SER A 331 -0.71 -6.91 -2.56
C SER A 331 0.54 -6.48 -3.33
N GLY A 332 0.51 -6.63 -4.66
CA GLY A 332 1.58 -6.22 -5.57
C GLY A 332 1.82 -4.71 -5.62
N ILE A 333 0.80 -3.93 -5.27
CA ILE A 333 0.87 -2.46 -5.30
C ILE A 333 1.15 -1.92 -3.91
N PHE A 334 0.47 -2.48 -2.91
CA PHE A 334 0.49 -1.95 -1.56
C PHE A 334 1.65 -2.49 -0.73
N PHE A 335 2.03 -3.76 -0.86
CA PHE A 335 2.96 -4.41 0.08
C PHE A 335 4.25 -4.92 -0.54
N GLN A 336 4.35 -4.99 -1.87
CA GLN A 336 5.62 -5.33 -2.51
C GLN A 336 6.60 -4.15 -2.46
N TRP A 337 7.78 -4.42 -1.92
CA TRP A 337 8.91 -3.53 -1.98
C TRP A 337 9.60 -3.71 -3.32
N ARG A 338 9.80 -2.62 -4.07
CA ARG A 338 10.51 -2.69 -5.36
C ARG A 338 11.84 -3.43 -5.20
N GLY A 339 12.09 -4.42 -6.04
CA GLY A 339 13.33 -5.21 -5.99
C GLY A 339 13.33 -6.35 -4.97
N ILE A 340 12.41 -6.39 -4.01
CA ILE A 340 12.25 -7.52 -3.09
C ILE A 340 11.09 -8.40 -3.57
N LYS A 341 11.42 -9.63 -3.93
CA LYS A 341 10.43 -10.68 -4.21
C LYS A 341 10.14 -11.42 -2.91
N GLN A 342 9.28 -10.84 -2.08
CA GLN A 342 8.88 -11.47 -0.83
C GLN A 342 7.54 -12.20 -0.98
N ARG A 343 7.50 -13.47 -0.59
CA ARG A 343 6.27 -14.28 -0.65
C ARG A 343 5.40 -13.96 0.56
N LEU A 344 4.17 -13.51 0.32
CA LEU A 344 3.13 -13.42 1.34
C LEU A 344 2.52 -14.82 1.52
N GLU A 345 3.24 -15.69 2.22
CA GLU A 345 3.00 -17.14 2.26
C GLU A 345 1.58 -17.51 2.68
N PHE A 346 1.06 -16.89 3.75
CA PHE A 346 -0.31 -17.13 4.18
C PHE A 346 -1.35 -16.71 3.12
N LEU A 347 -1.20 -15.53 2.52
CA LEU A 347 -2.12 -15.06 1.48
C LEU A 347 -2.07 -15.95 0.22
N ASP A 348 -0.89 -16.42 -0.17
CA ASP A 348 -0.74 -17.34 -1.30
C ASP A 348 -1.49 -18.65 -1.03
N HIS A 349 -1.25 -19.27 0.13
CA HIS A 349 -1.94 -20.50 0.52
C HIS A 349 -3.47 -20.32 0.59
N LEU A 350 -3.93 -19.20 1.17
CA LEU A 350 -5.34 -18.86 1.23
C LEU A 350 -5.95 -18.71 -0.18
N SER A 351 -5.22 -18.08 -1.10
CA SER A 351 -5.66 -17.88 -2.47
C SER A 351 -5.75 -19.19 -3.25
N GLN A 352 -4.74 -20.06 -3.16
CA GLN A 352 -4.77 -21.41 -3.74
C GLN A 352 -5.96 -22.21 -3.20
N THR A 353 -6.15 -22.22 -1.89
CA THR A 353 -7.26 -22.93 -1.24
C THR A 353 -8.62 -22.40 -1.71
N SER A 354 -8.79 -21.08 -1.80
CA SER A 354 -10.04 -20.45 -2.25
C SER A 354 -10.39 -20.82 -3.69
N LEU A 355 -9.40 -20.84 -4.60
CA LEU A 355 -9.57 -21.24 -6.00
C LEU A 355 -9.90 -22.73 -6.14
N LEU A 356 -9.24 -23.59 -5.36
CA LEU A 356 -9.53 -25.02 -5.34
C LEU A 356 -10.95 -25.29 -4.86
N ASN A 357 -11.40 -24.60 -3.81
CA ASN A 357 -12.76 -24.72 -3.30
C ASN A 357 -13.79 -24.20 -4.30
N LEU A 358 -13.51 -23.07 -4.96
CA LEU A 358 -14.36 -22.56 -6.04
C LEU A 358 -14.48 -23.59 -7.18
N ARG A 359 -13.37 -24.20 -7.62
CA ARG A 359 -13.38 -25.23 -8.65
C ARG A 359 -14.22 -26.45 -8.27
N LYS A 360 -14.08 -26.91 -7.02
CA LYS A 360 -14.84 -28.05 -6.47
C LYS A 360 -16.34 -27.76 -6.35
N SER A 361 -16.72 -26.51 -6.10
CA SER A 361 -18.13 -26.12 -5.98
C SER A 361 -18.92 -26.27 -7.28
N GLN A 362 -18.24 -26.30 -8.44
CA GLN A 362 -18.83 -26.38 -9.78
C GLN A 362 -19.87 -25.26 -10.06
N ILE A 363 -19.83 -24.16 -9.30
CA ILE A 363 -20.68 -22.99 -9.52
C ILE A 363 -20.30 -22.35 -10.86
N ARG A 364 -21.31 -22.08 -11.69
CA ARG A 364 -21.11 -21.39 -12.96
C ARG A 364 -20.88 -19.91 -12.72
N LEU A 365 -19.73 -19.42 -13.16
CA LEU A 365 -19.36 -18.00 -13.12
C LEU A 365 -19.01 -17.51 -14.53
N PRO A 366 -19.07 -16.19 -14.77
CA PRO A 366 -18.57 -15.60 -16.00
C PRO A 366 -17.10 -15.98 -16.22
N GLN A 367 -16.78 -16.51 -17.40
CA GLN A 367 -15.43 -17.00 -17.72
C GLN A 367 -14.35 -15.93 -17.55
N LEU A 368 -14.70 -14.66 -17.84
CA LEU A 368 -13.80 -13.53 -17.64
C LEU A 368 -13.46 -13.28 -16.16
N LEU A 369 -14.40 -13.52 -15.24
CA LEU A 369 -14.14 -13.41 -13.80
C LEU A 369 -13.19 -14.51 -13.35
N ILE A 370 -13.41 -15.75 -13.79
CA ILE A 370 -12.51 -16.88 -13.49
C ILE A 370 -11.10 -16.58 -14.01
N LEU A 371 -10.98 -16.10 -15.25
CA LEU A 371 -9.69 -15.70 -15.81
C LEU A 371 -9.00 -14.63 -14.95
N TRP A 372 -9.75 -13.61 -14.50
CA TRP A 372 -9.21 -12.57 -13.63
C TRP A 372 -8.69 -13.15 -12.31
N LEU A 373 -9.44 -14.03 -11.65
CA LEU A 373 -9.02 -14.68 -10.40
C LEU A 373 -7.70 -15.47 -10.58
N LEU A 374 -7.60 -16.25 -11.66
CA LEU A 374 -6.40 -17.04 -11.97
C LEU A 374 -5.18 -16.18 -12.31
N VAL A 375 -5.37 -15.16 -13.15
CA VAL A 375 -4.30 -14.23 -13.53
C VAL A 375 -3.79 -13.47 -12.31
N VAL A 376 -4.68 -13.00 -11.43
CA VAL A 376 -4.30 -12.35 -10.17
C VAL A 376 -3.49 -13.30 -9.29
N GLN A 377 -3.91 -14.55 -9.14
CA GLN A 377 -3.16 -15.54 -8.37
C GLN A 377 -1.74 -15.75 -8.91
N ILE A 378 -1.61 -16.01 -10.21
CA ILE A 378 -0.31 -16.28 -10.81
C ILE A 378 0.60 -15.06 -10.74
N SER A 379 0.04 -13.86 -11.00
CA SER A 379 0.79 -12.61 -11.03
C SER A 379 1.25 -12.15 -9.64
N ALA A 380 0.42 -12.32 -8.61
CA ALA A 380 0.77 -11.92 -7.24
C ALA A 380 1.87 -12.80 -6.63
N PHE A 381 1.95 -14.07 -7.02
CA PHE A 381 2.82 -15.09 -6.39
C PHE A 381 3.81 -15.78 -7.35
N SER A 382 4.19 -15.13 -8.44
CA SER A 382 5.06 -15.67 -9.51
C SER A 382 6.52 -16.00 -9.12
N GLN A 383 6.83 -16.01 -7.83
CA GLN A 383 8.15 -16.31 -7.27
C GLN A 383 8.49 -17.80 -7.41
N LEU A 384 7.47 -18.64 -7.55
CA LEU A 384 7.57 -20.04 -7.95
C LEU A 384 6.81 -20.23 -9.28
N PRO A 385 7.24 -21.18 -10.13
CA PRO A 385 6.43 -21.55 -11.29
C PRO A 385 5.03 -21.93 -10.81
N PRO A 386 3.96 -21.43 -11.45
CA PRO A 386 2.62 -21.79 -11.03
C PRO A 386 2.42 -23.28 -11.22
N GLU A 387 1.65 -23.89 -10.33
CA GLU A 387 1.30 -25.31 -10.43
C GLU A 387 0.72 -25.60 -11.82
N ASN A 388 1.11 -26.75 -12.39
CA ASN A 388 0.68 -27.15 -13.74
C ASN A 388 -0.85 -27.10 -13.88
N ASP A 389 -1.59 -27.43 -12.83
CA ASP A 389 -3.05 -27.43 -12.81
C ASP A 389 -3.66 -26.03 -12.99
N LEU A 390 -3.04 -24.99 -12.41
CA LEU A 390 -3.49 -23.60 -12.61
C LEU A 390 -3.24 -23.13 -14.05
N ARG A 391 -2.10 -23.49 -14.63
CA ARG A 391 -1.80 -23.19 -16.05
C ARG A 391 -2.79 -23.87 -16.99
N LEU A 392 -3.08 -25.15 -16.76
CA LEU A 392 -4.06 -25.90 -17.54
C LEU A 392 -5.46 -25.28 -17.42
N TRP A 393 -5.82 -24.80 -16.22
CA TRP A 393 -7.10 -24.12 -16.03
C TRP A 393 -7.15 -22.78 -16.78
N VAL A 394 -6.09 -21.98 -16.75
CA VAL A 394 -6.02 -20.75 -17.58
C VAL A 394 -6.21 -21.08 -19.07
N ASN A 395 -5.54 -22.10 -19.59
CA ASN A 395 -5.66 -22.50 -21.00
C ASN A 395 -7.09 -22.91 -21.37
N ASP A 396 -7.76 -23.68 -20.51
CA ASP A 396 -9.16 -24.08 -20.71
C ASP A 396 -10.08 -22.85 -20.78
N ILE A 397 -9.95 -21.91 -19.85
CA ILE A 397 -10.77 -20.69 -19.82
C ILE A 397 -10.50 -19.78 -21.03
N VAL A 398 -9.23 -19.62 -21.41
CA VAL A 398 -8.85 -18.82 -22.58
C VAL A 398 -9.44 -19.42 -23.87
N SER A 399 -9.48 -20.75 -24.00
CA SER A 399 -10.09 -21.42 -25.16
C SER A 399 -11.59 -21.17 -25.31
N GLN A 400 -12.28 -20.82 -24.22
CA GLN A 400 -13.72 -20.55 -24.16
C GLN A 400 -14.05 -19.06 -24.35
N LEU A 401 -13.05 -18.18 -24.34
CA LEU A 401 -13.22 -16.74 -24.54
C LEU A 401 -12.84 -16.35 -25.98
N PRO A 402 -13.44 -15.29 -26.54
CA PRO A 402 -13.09 -14.79 -27.88
C PRO A 402 -11.76 -14.00 -27.84
N ILE A 403 -10.70 -14.61 -27.30
CA ILE A 403 -9.37 -14.02 -27.18
C ILE A 403 -8.52 -14.61 -28.30
N SER A 404 -8.41 -13.90 -29.42
CA SER A 404 -7.51 -14.32 -30.50
C SER A 404 -6.06 -13.89 -30.25
N ASP A 405 -5.87 -12.85 -29.44
CA ASP A 405 -4.57 -12.33 -29.06
C ASP A 405 -4.59 -11.76 -27.63
N TRP A 406 -3.41 -11.65 -27.03
CA TRP A 406 -3.30 -11.20 -25.65
C TRP A 406 -3.67 -9.72 -25.44
N LYS A 407 -3.61 -8.89 -26.49
CA LYS A 407 -4.05 -7.48 -26.41
C LYS A 407 -5.55 -7.41 -26.17
N GLN A 408 -6.33 -8.31 -26.79
CA GLN A 408 -7.75 -8.47 -26.52
C GLN A 408 -8.00 -9.01 -25.11
N GLY A 409 -7.27 -10.05 -24.68
CA GLY A 409 -7.37 -10.60 -23.33
C GLY A 409 -7.12 -9.55 -22.24
N ARG A 410 -6.07 -8.73 -22.40
CA ARG A 410 -5.78 -7.58 -21.55
C ARG A 410 -6.92 -6.57 -21.54
N GLN A 411 -7.47 -6.22 -22.70
CA GLN A 411 -8.59 -5.28 -22.80
C GLN A 411 -9.84 -5.80 -22.06
N MET A 412 -10.08 -7.11 -22.10
CA MET A 412 -11.16 -7.73 -21.33
C MET A 412 -10.89 -7.68 -19.83
N LEU A 413 -9.68 -8.01 -19.37
CA LEU A 413 -9.32 -7.94 -17.94
C LEU A 413 -9.45 -6.53 -17.36
N LYS A 414 -9.18 -5.50 -18.17
CA LYS A 414 -9.42 -4.09 -17.78
C LYS A 414 -10.87 -3.75 -17.48
N SER A 415 -11.83 -4.50 -18.02
CA SER A 415 -13.25 -4.30 -17.73
C SER A 415 -13.65 -4.77 -16.33
N VAL A 416 -12.82 -5.63 -15.70
CA VAL A 416 -13.02 -6.14 -14.33
C VAL A 416 -12.39 -5.15 -13.33
N VAL A 417 -11.12 -5.35 -12.98
CA VAL A 417 -10.27 -4.45 -12.19
C VAL A 417 -8.84 -4.66 -12.67
N TRP A 418 -8.17 -3.60 -13.12
CA TRP A 418 -6.81 -3.68 -13.67
C TRP A 418 -6.02 -2.40 -13.47
N ILE A 419 -4.71 -2.54 -13.29
CA ILE A 419 -3.75 -1.42 -13.22
C ILE A 419 -2.62 -1.71 -14.20
N ASP A 420 -2.54 -0.90 -15.25
CA ASP A 420 -1.68 -1.12 -16.40
C ASP A 420 -0.20 -1.25 -16.00
N TYR A 421 0.35 -0.24 -15.32
CA TYR A 421 1.79 -0.19 -15.04
C TYR A 421 2.28 -1.32 -14.12
N CYS A 422 1.40 -1.86 -13.28
CA CYS A 422 1.73 -2.88 -12.29
C CYS A 422 1.53 -4.28 -12.88
N HIS A 423 0.34 -4.53 -13.44
CA HIS A 423 -0.05 -5.88 -13.79
C HIS A 423 0.36 -6.28 -15.21
N ASP A 424 0.60 -5.33 -16.12
CA ASP A 424 1.02 -5.68 -17.49
C ASP A 424 2.34 -6.44 -17.51
N LYS A 425 3.30 -6.04 -16.67
CA LYS A 425 4.61 -6.72 -16.53
C LYS A 425 4.50 -8.14 -15.99
N LEU A 426 3.39 -8.47 -15.33
CA LEU A 426 3.13 -9.78 -14.74
C LEU A 426 2.47 -10.72 -15.75
N LEU A 427 1.80 -10.18 -16.77
CA LEU A 427 1.15 -10.97 -17.81
C LEU A 427 2.14 -11.70 -18.72
N ASP A 428 3.31 -11.12 -18.97
CA ASP A 428 4.40 -11.77 -19.70
C ASP A 428 4.85 -13.08 -19.04
N GLN A 429 4.59 -13.24 -17.74
CA GLN A 429 4.96 -14.44 -16.97
C GLN A 429 3.89 -15.54 -17.03
N VAL A 430 2.63 -15.15 -17.24
CA VAL A 430 1.49 -16.07 -17.43
C VAL A 430 1.54 -16.67 -18.82
N TRP A 431 1.97 -15.89 -19.81
CA TRP A 431 1.95 -16.25 -21.22
C TRP A 431 3.34 -16.11 -21.88
N PRO A 432 4.32 -16.99 -21.55
CA PRO A 432 5.60 -16.99 -22.23
C PRO A 432 5.41 -17.23 -23.74
N GLU A 433 6.33 -16.70 -24.54
CA GLU A 433 6.24 -16.43 -26.00
C GLU A 433 5.89 -17.60 -26.95
N THR A 434 5.44 -18.75 -26.46
CA THR A 434 5.14 -19.96 -27.26
C THR A 434 3.84 -19.88 -28.06
N THR A 435 3.07 -18.78 -28.01
CA THR A 435 1.95 -18.56 -28.96
C THR A 435 2.20 -17.45 -29.97
N LYS A 436 3.46 -17.05 -30.18
CA LYS A 436 3.81 -16.47 -31.47
C LYS A 436 3.73 -17.61 -32.50
N SER A 437 2.53 -17.89 -32.99
CA SER A 437 2.39 -18.60 -34.26
C SER A 437 3.14 -17.78 -35.33
N PRO A 438 3.83 -18.45 -36.26
CA PRO A 438 4.77 -17.82 -37.19
C PRO A 438 4.16 -16.70 -38.05
#